data_AF-A0A926TKE6-F1
#
_entry.id   AF-A0A926TKE6-F1
#
_cell.length_a   1.000
_cell.length_b   1.000
_cell.length_c   1.000
_cell.angle_alpha   90.00
_cell.angle_beta   90.00
_cell.angle_gamma   90.00
#
_symmetry.space_group_name_H-M   'P 1'
#
loop_
_entity.id
_entity.type
_entity.pdbx_description
1 polymer ?
#
loop_
_entity_poly.entity_id
_entity_poly.type
_entity_poly.pdbx_seq_one_letter_code
_entity_poly.pdbx_strand_id
1 'polypeptide(L)'
;MDLQNLKWTKNIVPQNNEPWAYQPFGKGHLFKLAWRDNEGNNRPAREDLLLLRQRGYVTHLVRVLDYKSENDAWCGDFNLYRIVETLWDIGDWSIPAAAFRAGKVFDYPAVLRYEGGNAMYLTDLPTFKAHWQGDDGLKAFQAHVHTHLNLA
;
A
#
# COMPACT_ATOMS: atom_id res chain seq x y z
N MET A 1 -14.83 -3.55 -7.93
CA MET A 1 -13.66 -4.39 -7.56
C MET A 1 -13.86 -4.97 -6.16
N ASP A 2 -13.49 -6.22 -5.88
CA ASP A 2 -13.59 -6.75 -4.50
C ASP A 2 -12.39 -6.33 -3.64
N LEU A 3 -12.65 -5.68 -2.50
CA LEU A 3 -11.64 -5.24 -1.54
C LEU A 3 -11.59 -6.06 -0.24
N GLN A 4 -12.26 -7.21 -0.15
CA GLN A 4 -12.26 -8.05 1.06
C GLN A 4 -10.84 -8.40 1.57
N ASN A 5 -9.87 -8.46 0.66
CA ASN A 5 -8.47 -8.73 0.97
C ASN A 5 -7.60 -7.49 1.21
N LEU A 6 -8.16 -6.29 1.17
CA LEU A 6 -7.46 -5.07 1.57
C LEU A 6 -7.32 -5.04 3.08
N LYS A 7 -6.13 -5.41 3.55
CA LYS A 7 -5.78 -5.52 4.97
C LYS A 7 -4.49 -4.79 5.32
N TRP A 8 -3.81 -4.21 4.33
CA TRP A 8 -2.44 -3.76 4.46
C TRP A 8 -2.22 -2.35 3.90
N THR A 9 -1.23 -1.68 4.44
CA THR A 9 -0.67 -0.46 3.83
C THR A 9 0.83 -0.44 3.95
N LYS A 10 1.51 0.24 3.03
CA LYS A 10 2.97 0.38 3.06
C LYS A 10 3.37 1.79 2.66
N ASN A 11 4.27 2.40 3.42
CA ASN A 11 4.90 3.64 3.02
C ASN A 11 6.12 3.33 2.13
N ILE A 12 6.22 4.03 1.01
CA ILE A 12 7.29 3.86 0.04
C ILE A 12 8.28 5.00 0.17
N VAL A 13 9.55 4.61 0.31
CA VAL A 13 10.67 5.52 0.25
C VAL A 13 11.28 5.39 -1.15
N PRO A 14 11.25 6.46 -1.98
CA PRO A 14 11.86 6.42 -3.30
C PRO A 14 13.36 6.17 -3.21
N GLN A 15 13.88 5.40 -4.15
CA GLN A 15 15.31 5.10 -4.28
C GLN A 15 15.93 5.96 -5.39
N ASN A 16 17.24 6.20 -5.33
CA ASN A 16 18.02 6.76 -6.45
C ASN A 16 17.47 8.09 -7.05
N ASN A 17 17.15 9.07 -6.20
CA ASN A 17 16.66 10.40 -6.59
C ASN A 17 15.37 10.41 -7.43
N GLU A 18 14.62 9.30 -7.50
CA GLU A 18 13.36 9.27 -8.23
C GLU A 18 12.29 10.15 -7.54
N PRO A 19 11.45 10.88 -8.32
CA PRO A 19 10.39 11.69 -7.73
C PRO A 19 9.29 10.82 -7.12
N TRP A 20 8.92 9.73 -7.78
CA TRP A 20 7.89 8.81 -7.35
C TRP A 20 8.33 7.39 -7.64
N ALA A 21 8.23 6.53 -6.64
CA ALA A 21 8.56 5.14 -6.80
C ALA A 21 7.41 4.46 -7.53
N TYR A 22 7.77 3.56 -8.44
CA TYR A 22 6.81 2.75 -9.19
C TYR A 22 5.87 3.54 -10.12
N GLN A 23 6.14 4.81 -10.40
CA GLN A 23 5.34 5.64 -11.32
C GLN A 23 5.03 4.97 -12.69
N PRO A 24 5.94 4.20 -13.32
CA PRO A 24 5.64 3.51 -14.58
C PRO A 24 4.60 2.37 -14.48
N PHE A 25 4.24 1.92 -13.27
CA PHE A 25 3.44 0.71 -13.05
C PHE A 25 1.95 1.01 -12.81
N GLY A 26 1.26 1.48 -13.84
CA GLY A 26 -0.19 1.66 -13.83
C GLY A 26 -1.00 0.36 -13.76
N LYS A 27 -2.33 0.47 -13.75
CA LYS A 27 -3.27 -0.67 -13.66
C LYS A 27 -2.92 -1.81 -14.64
N GLY A 28 -2.84 -3.04 -14.10
CA GLY A 28 -2.51 -4.27 -14.81
C GLY A 28 -1.02 -4.55 -14.93
N HIS A 29 -0.14 -3.62 -14.55
CA HIS A 29 1.30 -3.87 -14.52
C HIS A 29 1.73 -4.67 -13.29
N LEU A 30 2.81 -5.43 -13.46
CA LEU A 30 3.45 -6.20 -12.41
C LEU A 30 4.81 -5.60 -12.08
N PHE A 31 5.19 -5.61 -10.81
CA PHE A 31 6.51 -5.16 -10.39
C PHE A 31 7.00 -5.82 -9.09
N LYS A 32 8.31 -5.72 -8.87
CA LYS A 32 8.95 -6.07 -7.60
C LYS A 32 8.74 -4.91 -6.63
N LEU A 33 7.88 -5.11 -5.64
CA LEU A 33 7.76 -4.18 -4.52
C LEU A 33 8.84 -4.55 -3.49
N ALA A 34 9.69 -3.62 -3.08
CA ALA A 34 10.82 -3.89 -2.18
C ALA A 34 10.44 -3.74 -0.70
N TRP A 35 10.89 -4.65 0.17
CA TRP A 35 10.75 -4.67 1.64
C TRP A 35 12.08 -4.31 2.29
N ARG A 36 12.03 -3.74 3.50
CA ARG A 36 13.25 -3.52 4.26
C ARG A 36 13.72 -4.88 4.81
N ASP A 37 15.00 -5.19 4.63
CA ASP A 37 15.64 -6.36 5.23
C ASP A 37 15.45 -6.31 6.76
N ASN A 38 15.44 -7.49 7.41
CA ASN A 38 15.38 -7.72 8.88
C ASN A 38 14.07 -8.30 9.47
N GLU A 39 13.02 -8.55 8.69
CA GLU A 39 11.81 -9.19 9.22
C GLU A 39 11.47 -10.46 8.45
N GLY A 40 11.78 -11.60 9.06
CA GLY A 40 11.30 -12.89 8.58
C GLY A 40 9.80 -12.94 8.72
N ASN A 41 9.05 -12.54 7.69
CA ASN A 41 7.62 -12.74 7.61
C ASN A 41 7.17 -12.75 6.15
N ASN A 42 6.65 -13.90 5.69
CA ASN A 42 5.93 -14.08 4.41
C ASN A 42 4.59 -13.34 4.38
N ARG A 43 4.54 -12.12 4.92
CA ARG A 43 3.37 -11.26 5.01
C ARG A 43 3.60 -10.03 4.14
N PRO A 44 2.62 -9.61 3.32
CA PRO A 44 1.26 -10.15 3.20
C PRO A 44 1.15 -11.53 2.53
N ALA A 45 0.00 -12.19 2.66
CA ALA A 45 -0.25 -13.45 1.95
C ALA A 45 -0.51 -13.21 0.45
N ARG A 46 -0.45 -14.28 -0.35
CA ARG A 46 -0.94 -14.23 -1.73
C ARG A 46 -2.41 -13.76 -1.75
N GLU A 47 -2.78 -12.97 -2.74
CA GLU A 47 -4.10 -12.35 -2.92
C GLU A 47 -4.45 -11.24 -1.91
N ASP A 48 -3.62 -10.97 -0.90
CA ASP A 48 -3.81 -9.80 -0.05
C ASP A 48 -3.61 -8.51 -0.87
N LEU A 49 -4.40 -7.50 -0.54
CA LEU A 49 -4.31 -6.18 -1.14
C LEU A 49 -3.65 -5.19 -0.19
N LEU A 50 -2.85 -4.28 -0.77
CA LEU A 50 -2.15 -3.23 -0.06
C LEU A 50 -2.39 -1.87 -0.70
N LEU A 51 -2.60 -0.85 0.12
CA LEU A 51 -2.46 0.54 -0.31
C LEU A 51 -1.02 1.00 -0.15
N LEU A 52 -0.39 1.39 -1.25
CA LEU A 52 0.93 2.01 -1.24
C LEU A 52 0.79 3.51 -1.01
N ARG A 53 1.62 4.05 -0.13
CA ARG A 53 1.64 5.46 0.22
C ARG A 53 2.99 6.07 -0.05
N GLN A 54 3.03 7.29 -0.56
CA GLN A 54 4.27 8.04 -0.76
C GLN A 54 3.98 9.53 -0.64
N ARG A 55 4.85 10.28 0.05
CA ARG A 55 4.73 11.74 0.22
C ARG A 55 3.35 12.20 0.71
N GLY A 56 2.70 11.38 1.55
CA GLY A 56 1.37 11.68 2.10
C GLY A 56 0.18 11.38 1.18
N TYR A 57 0.41 10.76 0.01
CA TYR A 57 -0.64 10.30 -0.91
C TYR A 57 -0.72 8.79 -0.93
N VAL A 58 -1.90 8.25 -1.25
CA VAL A 58 -2.04 6.86 -1.73
C VAL A 58 -1.74 6.86 -3.22
N THR A 59 -0.75 6.08 -3.63
CA THR A 59 -0.27 6.07 -5.02
C THR A 59 -0.76 4.86 -5.80
N HIS A 60 -0.92 3.72 -5.13
CA HIS A 60 -1.39 2.49 -5.75
C HIS A 60 -2.24 1.67 -4.78
N LEU A 61 -3.14 0.88 -5.35
CA LEU A 61 -3.69 -0.33 -4.75
C LEU A 61 -3.08 -1.52 -5.50
N VAL A 62 -2.42 -2.41 -4.79
CA VAL A 62 -1.73 -3.56 -5.37
C VAL A 62 -2.19 -4.87 -4.76
N ARG A 63 -2.12 -5.95 -5.55
CA ARG A 63 -2.38 -7.32 -5.14
C ARG A 63 -1.09 -8.13 -5.13
N VAL A 64 -0.89 -8.92 -4.09
CA VAL A 64 0.28 -9.81 -3.97
C VAL A 64 0.06 -11.10 -4.75
N LEU A 65 1.02 -11.47 -5.59
CA LEU A 65 0.91 -12.62 -6.50
C LEU A 65 1.73 -13.84 -6.05
N ASP A 66 2.81 -13.62 -5.32
CA ASP A 66 3.71 -14.66 -4.85
C ASP A 66 3.37 -15.16 -3.44
N TYR A 67 3.88 -16.33 -3.09
CA TYR A 67 3.62 -16.99 -1.81
C TYR A 67 4.62 -16.62 -0.70
N LYS A 68 5.80 -16.14 -1.08
CA LYS A 68 6.90 -15.80 -0.17
C LYS A 68 7.71 -14.65 -0.76
N SER A 69 8.50 -13.98 0.09
CA SER A 69 9.49 -13.04 -0.39
C SER A 69 10.65 -13.73 -1.09
N GLU A 70 11.23 -13.01 -2.04
CA GLU A 70 12.48 -13.38 -2.72
C GLU A 70 13.54 -12.31 -2.48
N ASN A 71 14.81 -12.69 -2.63
CA ASN A 71 15.94 -11.78 -2.55
C ASN A 71 16.41 -11.43 -3.96
N ASP A 72 16.68 -10.15 -4.19
CA ASP A 72 17.44 -9.70 -5.33
C ASP A 72 18.95 -9.95 -5.11
N ALA A 73 19.73 -10.01 -6.19
CA ALA A 73 21.13 -10.45 -6.15
C ALA A 73 22.09 -9.43 -5.49
N TRP A 74 21.63 -8.22 -5.21
CA TRP A 74 22.44 -7.13 -4.64
C TRP A 74 22.28 -7.05 -3.11
N CYS A 75 23.35 -6.62 -2.43
CA CYS A 75 23.40 -6.49 -0.98
C CYS A 75 23.06 -5.06 -0.52
N GLY A 76 21.80 -4.83 -0.15
CA GLY A 76 21.35 -3.57 0.45
C GLY A 76 20.10 -3.77 1.30
N ASP A 77 19.73 -2.74 2.08
CA ASP A 77 18.59 -2.74 3.02
C ASP A 77 17.22 -3.07 2.39
N PHE A 78 17.12 -3.19 1.06
CA PHE A 78 15.87 -3.41 0.31
C PHE A 78 15.98 -4.53 -0.75
N ASN A 79 16.84 -5.52 -0.51
CA ASN A 79 17.02 -6.70 -1.38
C ASN A 79 15.82 -7.66 -1.36
N LEU A 80 15.00 -7.67 -0.30
CA LEU A 80 13.78 -8.47 -0.23
C LEU A 80 12.67 -7.85 -1.08
N TYR A 81 11.97 -8.64 -1.89
CA TYR A 81 10.82 -8.16 -2.65
C TYR A 81 9.63 -9.13 -2.66
N ARG A 82 8.47 -8.58 -3.03
CA ARG A 82 7.27 -9.33 -3.43
C ARG A 82 6.85 -8.94 -4.83
N ILE A 83 6.36 -9.91 -5.59
CA ILE A 83 5.73 -9.67 -6.89
C ILE A 83 4.29 -9.22 -6.65
N VAL A 84 3.97 -8.02 -7.12
CA VAL A 84 2.64 -7.44 -7.00
C VAL A 84 2.09 -7.00 -8.36
N GLU A 85 0.78 -6.97 -8.48
CA GLU A 85 0.03 -6.40 -9.60
C GLU A 85 -0.66 -5.10 -9.16
N THR A 86 -0.59 -4.06 -9.98
CA THR A 86 -1.36 -2.84 -9.77
C THR A 86 -2.82 -3.03 -10.17
N LEU A 87 -3.74 -2.84 -9.22
CA LEU A 87 -5.19 -2.85 -9.48
C LEU A 87 -5.74 -1.44 -9.72
N TRP A 88 -5.12 -0.44 -9.11
CA TRP A 88 -5.43 0.98 -9.27
C TRP A 88 -4.17 1.80 -9.00
N ASP A 89 -4.02 2.92 -9.70
CA ASP A 89 -2.96 3.90 -9.50
C ASP A 89 -3.52 5.33 -9.53
N ILE A 90 -2.73 6.26 -9.01
CA ILE A 90 -3.13 7.67 -8.83
C ILE A 90 -3.35 8.44 -10.14
N GLY A 91 -2.95 7.88 -11.29
CA GLY A 91 -3.10 8.50 -12.59
C GLY A 91 -2.09 9.62 -12.83
N ASP A 92 -2.47 10.88 -12.62
CA ASP A 92 -1.58 12.02 -12.83
C ASP A 92 -0.65 12.24 -11.63
N TRP A 93 0.63 11.89 -11.82
CA TRP A 93 1.70 12.00 -10.84
C TRP A 93 2.29 13.41 -10.69
N SER A 94 2.04 14.29 -11.66
CA SER A 94 2.59 15.65 -11.67
C SER A 94 1.80 16.57 -10.73
N ILE A 95 0.48 16.39 -10.69
CA ILE A 95 -0.43 17.13 -9.82
C ILE A 95 -1.43 16.15 -9.18
N PRO A 96 -1.00 15.35 -8.19
CA PRO A 96 -1.89 14.41 -7.51
C PRO A 96 -3.11 15.10 -6.91
N ALA A 97 -4.30 14.59 -7.22
CA ALA A 97 -5.54 15.14 -6.69
C ALA A 97 -5.56 15.10 -5.15
N ALA A 98 -6.07 16.16 -4.52
CA ALA A 98 -6.16 16.24 -3.07
C ALA A 98 -7.01 15.11 -2.45
N ALA A 99 -7.95 14.56 -3.23
CA ALA A 99 -8.74 13.38 -2.85
C ALA A 99 -7.87 12.16 -2.54
N PHE A 100 -6.70 12.02 -3.17
CA PHE A 100 -5.81 10.87 -2.98
C PHE A 100 -4.80 11.06 -1.85
N ARG A 101 -4.89 12.16 -1.08
CA ARG A 101 -4.12 12.29 0.15
C ARG A 101 -4.46 11.13 1.08
N ALA A 102 -3.45 10.52 1.70
CA ALA A 102 -3.65 9.34 2.53
C ALA A 102 -4.62 9.61 3.68
N GLY A 103 -4.56 10.79 4.32
CA GLY A 103 -5.54 11.17 5.35
C GLY A 103 -6.98 11.32 4.86
N LYS A 104 -7.21 11.45 3.54
CA LYS A 104 -8.54 11.45 2.92
C LYS A 104 -8.98 10.04 2.54
N VAL A 105 -8.10 9.26 1.91
CA VAL A 105 -8.39 7.86 1.52
C VAL A 105 -8.60 6.95 2.74
N PHE A 106 -7.92 7.25 3.86
CA PHE A 106 -8.09 6.51 5.10
C PHE A 106 -9.14 7.10 6.04
N ASP A 107 -9.62 8.30 5.74
CA ASP A 107 -10.54 9.11 6.56
C ASP A 107 -10.02 9.48 7.97
N TYR A 108 -8.72 9.35 8.23
CA TYR A 108 -8.11 9.84 9.47
C TYR A 108 -6.66 10.32 9.28
N PRO A 109 -6.23 11.38 9.97
CA PRO A 109 -4.94 12.02 9.73
C PRO A 109 -3.73 11.22 10.25
N ALA A 110 -3.93 10.33 11.23
CA ALA A 110 -2.84 9.57 11.85
C ALA A 110 -2.08 8.66 10.87
N VAL A 111 -2.70 8.26 9.74
CA VAL A 111 -2.06 7.48 8.67
C VAL A 111 -0.83 8.18 8.09
N LEU A 112 -0.77 9.53 8.16
CA LEU A 112 0.37 10.29 7.66
C LEU A 112 1.65 10.05 8.47
N ARG A 113 1.52 9.51 9.70
CA ARG A 113 2.62 9.13 10.58
C ARG A 113 2.99 7.66 10.49
N TYR A 114 2.34 6.90 9.61
CA TYR A 114 2.69 5.50 9.37
C TYR A 114 3.94 5.45 8.50
N GLU A 115 5.08 5.49 9.15
CA GLU A 115 6.43 5.48 8.56
C GLU A 115 7.05 4.08 8.58
N GLY A 116 8.11 3.87 7.81
CA GLY A 116 8.81 2.59 7.70
C GLY A 116 8.72 1.99 6.29
N GLY A 117 9.59 1.01 6.02
CA GLY A 117 9.71 0.36 4.71
C GLY A 117 8.93 -0.95 4.55
N ASN A 118 8.25 -1.40 5.61
CA ASN A 118 7.52 -2.67 5.63
C ASN A 118 6.01 -2.45 5.51
N ALA A 119 5.31 -3.50 5.07
CA ALA A 119 3.86 -3.50 5.04
C ALA A 119 3.31 -3.60 6.48
N MET A 120 2.31 -2.79 6.78
CA MET A 120 1.61 -2.73 8.07
C MET A 120 0.24 -3.36 7.94
N TYR A 121 -0.10 -4.26 8.86
CA TYR A 121 -1.44 -4.84 8.94
C TYR A 121 -2.38 -3.84 9.61
N LEU A 122 -3.45 -3.45 8.92
CA LEU A 122 -4.30 -2.32 9.35
C LEU A 122 -4.91 -2.54 10.72
N THR A 123 -5.39 -3.75 11.00
CA THR A 123 -6.02 -4.04 12.29
C THR A 123 -5.00 -4.16 13.44
N ASP A 124 -3.70 -4.17 13.18
CA ASP A 124 -2.69 -4.11 14.23
C ASP A 124 -2.42 -2.67 14.68
N LEU A 125 -2.81 -1.68 13.87
CA LEU A 125 -2.56 -0.26 14.13
C LEU A 125 -3.59 0.30 15.13
N PRO A 126 -3.17 0.81 16.31
CA PRO A 126 -4.10 1.34 17.31
C PRO A 126 -4.97 2.48 16.79
N THR A 127 -4.41 3.32 15.91
CA THR A 127 -5.11 4.46 15.31
C THR A 127 -6.14 4.04 14.25
N PHE A 128 -5.89 2.95 13.53
CA PHE A 128 -6.90 2.37 12.63
C PHE A 128 -8.06 1.81 13.45
N LYS A 129 -7.76 1.03 14.49
CA LYS A 129 -8.76 0.49 15.42
C LYS A 129 -9.60 1.59 16.06
N ALA A 130 -8.97 2.64 16.58
CA ALA A 130 -9.67 3.75 17.22
C ALA A 130 -10.65 4.48 16.29
N HIS A 131 -10.39 4.48 14.98
CA HIS A 131 -11.25 5.15 14.00
C HIS A 131 -12.31 4.21 13.42
N TRP A 132 -11.93 3.03 12.92
CA TRP A 132 -12.82 2.15 12.17
C TRP A 132 -13.51 1.05 13.00
N GLN A 133 -12.98 0.68 14.18
CA GLN A 133 -13.48 -0.53 14.89
C GLN A 133 -14.92 -0.39 15.40
N GLY A 134 -15.41 0.83 15.64
CA GLY A 134 -16.82 1.08 15.96
C GLY A 134 -17.77 0.92 14.77
N ASP A 135 -17.24 1.03 13.55
CA ASP A 135 -17.98 1.04 12.29
C ASP A 135 -17.72 -0.26 11.50
N ASP A 136 -17.85 -1.45 12.10
CA ASP A 136 -17.56 -2.75 11.43
C ASP A 136 -16.10 -2.92 10.95
N GLY A 137 -15.19 -2.09 11.45
CA GLY A 137 -13.74 -2.25 11.31
C GLY A 137 -13.26 -2.24 9.86
N LEU A 138 -12.60 -3.35 9.48
CA LEU A 138 -11.99 -3.45 8.17
C LEU A 138 -13.01 -3.40 7.03
N LYS A 139 -14.23 -3.90 7.24
CA LYS A 139 -15.26 -3.93 6.19
C LYS A 139 -15.72 -2.53 5.81
N ALA A 140 -15.98 -1.64 6.78
CA ALA A 140 -16.36 -0.27 6.45
C ALA A 140 -15.20 0.50 5.81
N PHE A 141 -13.97 0.30 6.29
CA PHE A 141 -12.79 0.86 5.63
C PHE A 141 -12.70 0.41 4.16
N GLN A 142 -12.90 -0.88 3.88
CA GLN A 142 -12.90 -1.41 2.52
C GLN A 142 -14.01 -0.78 1.66
N ALA A 143 -15.23 -0.68 2.18
CA ALA A 143 -16.34 -0.02 1.47
C ALA A 143 -16.07 1.48 1.22
N HIS A 144 -15.47 2.16 2.19
CA HIS A 144 -15.04 3.55 2.08
C HIS A 144 -14.02 3.70 0.95
N VAL A 145 -12.93 2.92 0.98
CA VAL A 145 -11.87 2.97 -0.06
C VAL A 145 -12.44 2.65 -1.44
N HIS A 146 -13.31 1.65 -1.55
CA HIS A 146 -13.97 1.30 -2.82
C HIS A 146 -14.71 2.49 -3.42
N THR A 147 -15.49 3.19 -2.58
CA THR A 147 -16.27 4.37 -2.98
C THR A 147 -15.36 5.56 -3.28
N HIS A 148 -14.40 5.83 -2.41
CA HIS A 148 -13.53 7.01 -2.46
C HIS A 148 -12.57 6.98 -3.65
N LEU A 149 -12.05 5.79 -4.00
CA LEU A 149 -11.21 5.60 -5.19
C LEU A 149 -12.01 5.33 -6.47
N ASN A 150 -13.35 5.31 -6.38
CA ASN A 150 -14.26 5.02 -7.49
C ASN A 150 -13.88 3.73 -8.25
N LEU A 151 -13.70 2.64 -7.50
CA LEU A 151 -13.29 1.36 -8.08
C LEU A 151 -14.48 0.67 -8.72
N ALA A 152 -14.45 0.49 -10.05
CA ALA A 152 -15.41 -0.36 -10.77
C ALA A 152 -15.18 -1.85 -10.47
#